data_AF-A0A2E3X209-F1
#
_entry.id   AF-A0A2E3X209-F1
#
_cell.length_a   1.000
_cell.length_b   1.000
_cell.length_c   1.000
_cell.angle_alpha   90.00
_cell.angle_beta   90.00
_cell.angle_gamma   90.00
#
_symmetry.space_group_name_H-M   'P 1'
#
loop_
_entity.id
_entity.type
_entity.pdbx_description
1 polymer ?
#
loop_
_entity_poly.entity_id
_entity_poly.type
_entity_poly.pdbx_seq_one_letter_code
_entity_poly.pdbx_strand_id
1 'polypeptide(L)'
;MWNPENLVGPDGEDWRVPPSELELRQQQLVKQMIKEGFDSIWINDPVDLYWIVGNRQAGGVHIRSDGGIVQYVRSSLKRALHESGGDDAPHRVEAHPRMAALADTLGTTPALQLGRIPASNAAFMQEKIGNGGDCTRLLWGLRETKSEWEIDRMRECGLIQRRMFEAIDDLGSAFGEGITEIELAAAADEVSRAEGFGGMIRMRKWPMDCDRVVIASGSSGAIPSYFDSAIGGSGSNPMAALG
;
A
#
# COMPACT_ATOMS: atom_id res chain seq x y z
N MET A 1 -25.86 13.24 1.44
CA MET A 1 -25.11 12.02 1.81
C MET A 1 -24.51 11.45 0.53
N TRP A 2 -23.26 11.00 0.52
CA TRP A 2 -22.59 10.54 -0.71
C TRP A 2 -22.93 9.07 -1.06
N ASN A 3 -22.86 8.73 -2.36
CA ASN A 3 -23.14 7.40 -2.89
C ASN A 3 -21.81 6.64 -3.16
N PRO A 4 -21.59 5.44 -2.58
CA PRO A 4 -20.45 4.60 -2.89
C PRO A 4 -20.30 4.23 -4.36
N GLU A 5 -21.40 4.16 -5.12
CA GLU A 5 -21.36 3.90 -6.56
C GLU A 5 -20.62 4.99 -7.35
N ASN A 6 -20.36 6.15 -6.73
CA ASN A 6 -19.54 7.20 -7.33
C ASN A 6 -18.02 6.95 -7.16
N LEU A 7 -17.61 5.88 -6.46
CA LEU A 7 -16.20 5.49 -6.32
C LEU A 7 -15.77 4.62 -7.49
N VAL A 8 -15.72 5.24 -8.66
CA VAL A 8 -15.27 4.63 -9.91
C VAL A 8 -14.09 5.40 -10.48
N GLY A 9 -13.29 4.73 -11.30
CA GLY A 9 -12.25 5.35 -12.09
C GLY A 9 -12.79 6.21 -13.24
N PRO A 10 -11.90 6.80 -14.07
CA PRO A 10 -12.22 7.28 -15.39
C PRO A 10 -13.06 6.26 -16.15
N ASP A 11 -14.01 6.75 -16.94
CA ASP A 11 -14.91 5.92 -17.76
C ASP A 11 -15.75 4.88 -16.98
N GLY A 12 -15.85 5.02 -15.66
CA GLY A 12 -16.67 4.15 -14.82
C GLY A 12 -15.99 2.84 -14.41
N GLU A 13 -14.67 2.75 -14.52
CA GLU A 13 -13.91 1.56 -14.15
C GLU A 13 -14.05 1.19 -12.66
N ASP A 14 -14.15 -0.11 -12.37
CA ASP A 14 -14.08 -0.63 -11.01
C ASP A 14 -12.62 -0.91 -10.63
N TRP A 15 -12.06 -0.05 -9.79
CA TRP A 15 -10.67 -0.15 -9.32
C TRP A 15 -10.51 -0.94 -8.02
N ARG A 16 -11.59 -1.54 -7.52
CA ARG A 16 -11.54 -2.33 -6.29
C ARG A 16 -10.78 -3.62 -6.54
N VAL A 17 -10.16 -4.14 -5.48
CA VAL A 17 -9.65 -5.51 -5.49
C VAL A 17 -10.87 -6.44 -5.57
N PRO A 18 -10.93 -7.39 -6.52
CA PRO A 18 -12.05 -8.32 -6.62
C PRO A 18 -12.24 -9.10 -5.31
N PRO A 19 -13.49 -9.37 -4.89
CA PRO A 19 -13.75 -10.14 -3.66
C PRO A 19 -13.06 -11.50 -3.63
N SER A 20 -13.00 -12.20 -4.77
CA SER A 20 -12.31 -13.49 -4.91
C SER A 20 -10.81 -13.38 -4.66
N GLU A 21 -10.18 -12.27 -5.03
CA GLU A 21 -8.76 -12.01 -4.77
C GLU A 21 -8.51 -11.68 -3.29
N LEU A 22 -9.41 -10.92 -2.66
CA LEU A 22 -9.35 -10.67 -1.21
C LEU A 22 -9.52 -11.98 -0.44
N GLU A 23 -10.48 -12.82 -0.81
CA GLU A 23 -10.73 -14.11 -0.19
C GLU A 23 -9.50 -15.02 -0.31
N LEU A 24 -8.89 -15.12 -1.50
CA LEU A 24 -7.68 -15.90 -1.74
C LEU A 24 -6.55 -15.48 -0.78
N ARG A 25 -6.27 -14.17 -0.68
CA ARG A 25 -5.21 -13.63 0.19
C ARG A 25 -5.49 -13.91 1.67
N GLN A 26 -6.75 -13.74 2.08
CA GLN A 26 -7.20 -14.01 3.44
C GLN A 26 -7.04 -15.50 3.82
N GLN A 27 -7.43 -16.42 2.93
CA GLN A 27 -7.26 -17.85 3.14
C GLN A 27 -5.78 -18.25 3.23
N GLN A 28 -4.94 -17.71 2.36
CA GLN A 28 -3.49 -17.94 2.40
C GLN A 28 -2.86 -17.42 3.70
N LEU A 29 -3.29 -16.25 4.17
CA LEU A 29 -2.83 -15.67 5.42
C LEU A 29 -3.22 -16.55 6.61
N VAL A 30 -4.49 -16.96 6.73
CA VAL A 30 -4.94 -17.85 7.81
C VAL A 30 -4.15 -19.17 7.80
N LYS A 31 -3.94 -19.77 6.62
CA LYS A 31 -3.13 -20.99 6.48
C LYS A 31 -1.69 -20.80 6.98
N GLN A 32 -1.07 -19.67 6.63
CA GLN A 32 0.30 -19.38 7.04
C GLN A 32 0.38 -19.02 8.54
N MET A 33 -0.63 -18.33 9.09
CA MET A 33 -0.75 -18.09 10.54
C MET A 33 -0.77 -19.40 11.34
N ILE A 34 -1.58 -20.37 10.92
CA ILE A 34 -1.64 -21.70 11.56
C ILE A 34 -0.26 -22.38 11.52
N LYS A 35 0.43 -22.31 10.37
CA LYS A 35 1.75 -22.91 10.19
C LYS A 35 2.82 -22.26 11.08
N GLU A 36 2.75 -20.95 11.27
CA GLU A 36 3.71 -20.18 12.08
C GLU A 36 3.31 -20.08 13.57
N GLY A 37 2.15 -20.61 13.96
CA GLY A 37 1.69 -20.65 15.35
C GLY A 37 1.08 -19.34 15.85
N PHE A 38 0.52 -18.51 14.97
CA PHE A 38 -0.20 -17.31 15.35
C PHE A 38 -1.69 -17.61 15.58
N ASP A 39 -2.18 -17.41 16.80
CA ASP A 39 -3.61 -17.53 17.11
C ASP A 39 -4.45 -16.40 16.50
N SER A 40 -3.91 -15.18 16.53
CA SER A 40 -4.52 -14.02 15.89
C SER A 40 -3.51 -12.92 15.59
N ILE A 41 -3.83 -12.05 14.64
CA ILE A 41 -3.01 -10.88 14.27
C ILE A 41 -3.87 -9.64 14.09
N TRP A 42 -3.28 -8.47 14.30
CA TRP A 42 -3.86 -7.17 14.05
C TRP A 42 -3.03 -6.42 13.03
N ILE A 43 -3.66 -6.05 11.91
CA ILE A 43 -3.02 -5.35 10.80
C ILE A 43 -3.56 -3.93 10.74
N ASN A 44 -2.67 -2.95 10.71
CA ASN A 44 -3.01 -1.54 10.54
C ASN A 44 -2.03 -0.75 9.66
N ASP A 45 -0.99 -1.40 9.11
CA ASP A 45 -0.18 -0.82 8.03
C ASP A 45 -1.07 -0.54 6.80
N PRO A 46 -1.02 0.66 6.19
CA PRO A 46 -1.89 1.02 5.08
C PRO A 46 -1.77 0.13 3.83
N VAL A 47 -0.58 -0.40 3.54
CA VAL A 47 -0.35 -1.25 2.37
C VAL A 47 -0.88 -2.64 2.66
N ASP A 48 -0.62 -3.17 3.86
CA ASP A 48 -1.09 -4.50 4.25
C ASP A 48 -2.61 -4.53 4.46
N LEU A 49 -3.19 -3.46 4.99
CA LEU A 49 -4.64 -3.27 5.00
C LEU A 49 -5.24 -3.31 3.60
N TYR A 50 -4.71 -2.49 2.68
CA TYR A 50 -5.20 -2.51 1.30
C TYR A 50 -5.09 -3.90 0.67
N TRP A 51 -3.97 -4.60 0.91
CA TRP A 51 -3.74 -5.92 0.37
C TRP A 51 -4.74 -6.96 0.88
N ILE A 52 -5.08 -6.94 2.18
CA ILE A 52 -5.97 -7.92 2.81
C ILE A 52 -7.45 -7.59 2.68
N VAL A 53 -7.84 -6.31 2.82
CA VAL A 53 -9.26 -5.91 2.90
C VAL A 53 -9.70 -4.97 1.76
N GLY A 54 -8.82 -4.65 0.81
CA GLY A 54 -9.14 -3.83 -0.36
C GLY A 54 -9.15 -2.32 -0.11
N ASN A 55 -8.90 -1.87 1.12
CA ASN A 55 -8.92 -0.45 1.47
C ASN A 55 -7.93 -0.08 2.59
N ARG A 56 -7.71 1.24 2.78
CA ARG A 56 -6.84 1.79 3.83
C ARG A 56 -7.59 2.65 4.86
N GLN A 57 -8.89 2.41 5.07
CA GLN A 57 -9.68 3.24 5.97
C GLN A 57 -9.10 3.19 7.39
N ALA A 58 -9.23 4.30 8.13
CA ALA A 58 -8.66 4.41 9.47
C ALA A 58 -9.25 3.36 10.42
N GLY A 59 -8.38 2.54 11.01
CA GLY A 59 -8.81 1.36 11.75
C GLY A 59 -7.76 0.26 11.77
N GLY A 60 -8.22 -0.99 11.76
CA GLY A 60 -7.39 -2.18 11.59
C GLY A 60 -8.24 -3.40 11.28
N VAL A 61 -7.61 -4.50 10.87
CA VAL A 61 -8.28 -5.79 10.69
C VAL A 61 -7.73 -6.79 11.69
N HIS A 62 -8.64 -7.48 12.37
CA HIS A 62 -8.35 -8.59 13.26
C HIS A 62 -8.61 -9.89 12.52
N ILE A 63 -7.61 -10.77 12.52
CA ILE A 63 -7.65 -12.05 11.82
C ILE A 63 -7.30 -13.12 12.84
N ARG A 64 -8.11 -14.18 12.88
CA ARG A 64 -7.95 -15.33 13.77
C ARG A 64 -7.59 -16.58 12.96
N SER A 65 -6.83 -17.48 13.57
CA SER A 65 -6.43 -18.75 12.96
C SER A 65 -7.60 -19.70 12.68
N ASP A 66 -8.75 -19.48 13.31
CA ASP A 66 -10.01 -20.19 13.04
C ASP A 66 -10.78 -19.66 11.81
N GLY A 67 -10.23 -18.66 11.11
CA GLY A 67 -10.83 -18.04 9.93
C GLY A 67 -11.68 -16.81 10.21
N GLY A 68 -11.84 -16.39 11.47
CA GLY A 68 -12.56 -15.15 11.79
C GLY A 68 -11.81 -13.90 11.33
N ILE A 69 -12.40 -13.12 10.43
CA ILE A 69 -11.83 -11.87 9.89
C ILE A 69 -12.81 -10.71 10.06
N VAL A 70 -12.39 -9.68 10.81
CA VAL A 70 -13.21 -8.49 11.06
C VAL A 70 -12.36 -7.22 10.89
N GLN A 71 -12.76 -6.37 9.95
CA GLN A 71 -12.21 -5.03 9.78
C GLN A 71 -12.97 -4.04 10.66
N TYR A 72 -12.27 -3.33 11.54
CA TYR A 72 -12.81 -2.30 12.43
C TYR A 72 -12.48 -0.90 11.91
N VAL A 73 -13.49 -0.09 11.58
CA VAL A 73 -13.37 1.20 10.87
C VAL A 73 -13.85 2.37 11.72
N ARG A 74 -13.10 3.47 11.78
CA ARG A 74 -13.39 4.61 12.68
C ARG A 74 -14.38 5.63 12.14
N SER A 75 -14.29 6.01 10.87
CA SER A 75 -15.05 7.17 10.33
C SER A 75 -15.70 6.91 8.97
N SER A 76 -15.24 5.92 8.20
CA SER A 76 -15.62 5.71 6.80
C SER A 76 -16.21 4.31 6.55
N LEU A 77 -17.11 3.85 7.43
CA LEU A 77 -17.63 2.48 7.40
C LEU A 77 -18.28 2.12 6.05
N LYS A 78 -19.16 3.00 5.54
CA LYS A 78 -19.84 2.80 4.24
C LYS A 78 -18.85 2.66 3.08
N ARG A 79 -17.74 3.41 3.11
CA ARG A 79 -16.68 3.33 2.11
C ARG A 79 -15.89 2.03 2.22
N ALA A 80 -15.49 1.65 3.44
CA ALA A 80 -14.78 0.41 3.68
C ALA A 80 -15.59 -0.80 3.19
N LEU A 81 -16.88 -0.87 3.51
CA LEU A 81 -17.75 -1.95 3.05
C LEU A 81 -17.77 -2.02 1.51
N HIS A 82 -17.98 -0.89 0.83
CA HIS A 82 -18.01 -0.85 -0.63
C HIS A 82 -16.67 -1.26 -1.26
N GLU A 83 -15.55 -0.72 -0.77
CA GLU A 83 -14.20 -1.02 -1.26
C GLU A 83 -13.78 -2.47 -0.95
N SER A 84 -14.37 -3.10 0.07
CA SER A 84 -14.15 -4.51 0.42
C SER A 84 -14.97 -5.52 -0.39
N GLY A 85 -15.84 -5.07 -1.30
CA GLY A 85 -16.70 -5.94 -2.12
C GLY A 85 -18.20 -5.74 -1.90
N GLY A 86 -18.61 -4.84 -1.00
CA GLY A 86 -20.02 -4.64 -0.68
C GLY A 86 -20.62 -5.88 -0.02
N ASP A 87 -21.71 -6.39 -0.59
CA ASP A 87 -22.39 -7.59 -0.09
C ASP A 87 -21.57 -8.87 -0.34
N ASP A 88 -20.62 -8.84 -1.28
CA ASP A 88 -19.73 -9.96 -1.61
C ASP A 88 -18.40 -9.91 -0.81
N ALA A 89 -18.27 -9.01 0.18
CA ALA A 89 -17.04 -8.90 0.95
C ALA A 89 -16.72 -10.22 1.69
N PRO A 90 -15.50 -10.76 1.58
CA PRO A 90 -15.13 -12.03 2.21
C PRO A 90 -14.90 -11.92 3.74
N HIS A 91 -14.94 -10.70 4.27
CA HIS A 91 -14.77 -10.40 5.69
C HIS A 91 -15.85 -9.45 6.20
N ARG A 92 -16.03 -9.45 7.53
CA ARG A 92 -16.95 -8.51 8.19
C ARG A 92 -16.32 -7.12 8.27
N VAL A 93 -17.12 -6.08 8.05
CA VAL A 93 -16.70 -4.68 8.21
C VAL A 93 -17.57 -4.02 9.27
N GLU A 94 -16.96 -3.54 10.34
CA GLU A 94 -17.65 -3.05 11.53
C GLU A 94 -17.14 -1.70 12.00
N ALA A 95 -17.98 -0.98 12.75
CA ALA A 95 -17.54 0.23 13.44
C ALA A 95 -16.48 -0.14 14.48
N HIS A 96 -15.37 0.59 14.49
CA HIS A 96 -14.32 0.38 15.46
C HIS A 96 -14.84 0.65 16.87
N PRO A 97 -14.69 -0.27 17.84
CA PRO A 97 -15.13 -0.04 19.20
C PRO A 97 -14.33 1.11 19.84
N ARG A 98 -14.79 1.63 20.97
CA ARG A 98 -13.90 2.51 21.76
C ARG A 98 -12.65 1.72 22.13
N MET A 99 -11.49 2.37 22.12
CA MET A 99 -10.21 1.69 22.36
C MET A 99 -10.19 0.89 23.68
N ALA A 100 -10.85 1.40 24.72
CA ALA A 100 -10.98 0.72 26.00
C ALA A 100 -11.76 -0.60 25.96
N ALA A 101 -12.58 -0.84 24.93
CA ALA A 101 -13.35 -2.06 24.73
C ALA A 101 -12.75 -2.97 23.64
N LEU A 102 -11.63 -2.57 23.02
CA LEU A 102 -11.08 -3.29 21.88
C LEU A 102 -10.61 -4.69 22.29
N ALA A 103 -9.85 -4.84 23.38
CA ALA A 103 -9.39 -6.15 23.87
C ALA A 103 -10.55 -7.14 24.06
N ASP A 104 -11.60 -6.72 24.78
CA ASP A 104 -12.79 -7.54 25.01
C ASP A 104 -13.49 -7.91 23.70
N THR A 105 -13.50 -7.00 22.73
CA THR A 105 -14.08 -7.24 21.39
C THR A 105 -13.26 -8.25 20.59
N LEU A 106 -11.92 -8.20 20.67
CA LEU A 106 -11.05 -9.14 19.97
C LEU A 106 -11.14 -10.55 20.58
N GLY A 107 -11.19 -10.63 21.91
CA GLY A 107 -11.23 -11.89 22.66
C GLY A 107 -9.95 -12.71 22.57
N THR A 108 -8.88 -12.12 22.03
CA THR A 108 -7.55 -12.72 21.85
C THR A 108 -6.47 -11.65 22.05
N THR A 109 -5.21 -12.09 22.14
CA THR A 109 -4.04 -11.22 22.19
C THR A 109 -3.30 -11.29 20.84
N PRO A 110 -3.58 -10.40 19.88
CA PRO A 110 -3.04 -10.52 18.53
C PRO A 110 -1.57 -10.11 18.42
N ALA A 111 -0.85 -10.74 17.50
CA ALA A 111 0.47 -10.25 17.08
C ALA A 111 0.33 -8.96 16.25
N LEU A 112 1.31 -8.08 16.38
CA LEU A 112 1.35 -6.77 15.69
C LEU A 112 2.48 -6.74 14.66
N GLN A 113 2.46 -5.72 13.80
CA GLN A 113 3.51 -5.51 12.80
C GLN A 113 4.70 -4.74 13.41
N LEU A 114 5.37 -5.32 14.43
CA LEU A 114 6.37 -4.63 15.26
C LEU A 114 7.61 -4.14 14.48
N GLY A 115 7.94 -4.78 13.36
CA GLY A 115 9.00 -4.34 12.44
C GLY A 115 8.61 -3.15 11.54
N ARG A 116 7.35 -2.69 11.58
CA ARG A 116 6.84 -1.60 10.72
C ARG A 116 6.17 -0.47 11.48
N ILE A 117 5.41 -0.80 12.52
CA ILE A 117 4.66 0.18 13.33
C ILE A 117 5.63 1.06 14.14
N PRO A 118 5.41 2.39 14.24
CA PRO A 118 6.20 3.24 15.12
C PRO A 118 6.19 2.74 16.56
N ALA A 119 7.33 2.78 17.25
CA ALA A 119 7.47 2.23 18.61
C ALA A 119 6.43 2.75 19.60
N SER A 120 6.10 4.05 19.56
CA SER A 120 5.06 4.66 20.40
C SER A 120 3.67 4.06 20.12
N ASN A 121 3.35 3.82 18.86
CA ASN A 121 2.09 3.21 18.46
C ASN A 121 2.06 1.72 18.82
N ALA A 122 3.18 1.01 18.69
CA ALA A 122 3.32 -0.38 19.12
C ALA A 122 3.05 -0.52 20.61
N ALA A 123 3.73 0.30 21.43
CA ALA A 123 3.58 0.31 22.88
C ALA A 123 2.13 0.62 23.29
N PHE A 124 1.52 1.63 22.68
CA PHE A 124 0.12 1.95 22.91
C PHE A 124 -0.82 0.79 22.57
N MET A 125 -0.66 0.16 21.41
CA MET A 125 -1.50 -0.98 21.04
C MET A 125 -1.28 -2.16 21.99
N GLN A 126 -0.03 -2.48 22.35
CA GLN A 126 0.27 -3.57 23.29
C GLN A 126 -0.30 -3.32 24.69
N GLU A 127 -0.36 -2.07 25.14
CA GLU A 127 -1.06 -1.68 26.37
C GLU A 127 -2.57 -1.96 26.27
N LYS A 128 -3.17 -1.76 25.10
CA LYS A 128 -4.63 -1.87 24.90
C LYS A 128 -5.13 -3.25 24.55
N ILE A 129 -4.37 -4.04 23.79
CA ILE A 129 -4.80 -5.35 23.26
C ILE A 129 -3.81 -6.47 23.54
N GLY A 130 -2.78 -6.20 24.36
CA GLY A 130 -1.76 -7.18 24.75
C GLY A 130 -0.65 -7.36 23.71
N ASN A 131 0.32 -8.21 24.04
CA ASN A 131 1.51 -8.46 23.23
C ASN A 131 1.50 -9.89 22.67
N GLY A 132 0.96 -10.07 21.47
CA GLY A 132 0.94 -11.37 20.77
C GLY A 132 2.18 -11.66 19.93
N GLY A 133 3.22 -10.83 20.01
CA GLY A 133 4.44 -10.97 19.20
C GLY A 133 4.43 -10.15 17.90
N ASP A 134 5.31 -10.53 16.96
CA ASP A 134 5.54 -9.81 15.69
C ASP A 134 5.11 -10.64 14.46
N CYS A 135 4.12 -10.16 13.72
CA CYS A 135 3.64 -10.76 12.47
C CYS A 135 4.16 -10.06 11.19
N THR A 136 5.16 -9.18 11.31
CA THR A 136 5.66 -8.39 10.16
C THR A 136 6.19 -9.30 9.04
N ARG A 137 6.99 -10.31 9.38
CA ARG A 137 7.62 -11.20 8.40
C ARG A 137 6.62 -12.12 7.70
N LEU A 138 5.58 -12.56 8.41
CA LEU A 138 4.45 -13.31 7.87
C LEU A 138 3.82 -12.58 6.66
N LEU A 139 3.47 -11.30 6.84
CA LEU A 139 2.86 -10.49 5.77
C LEU A 139 3.83 -10.15 4.64
N TRP A 140 5.13 -10.08 4.92
CA TRP A 140 6.12 -9.87 3.87
C TRP A 140 6.27 -11.10 3.00
N GLY A 141 6.40 -12.29 3.61
CA GLY A 141 6.52 -13.56 2.90
C GLY A 141 5.31 -13.85 2.01
N LEU A 142 4.09 -13.54 2.48
CA LEU A 142 2.87 -13.72 1.68
C LEU A 142 2.86 -12.92 0.38
N ARG A 143 3.53 -11.76 0.33
CA ARG A 143 3.60 -10.90 -0.87
C ARG A 143 4.84 -11.12 -1.72
N GLU A 144 5.68 -12.10 -1.38
CA GLU A 144 6.83 -12.46 -2.21
C GLU A 144 6.37 -13.11 -3.51
N THR A 145 5.37 -13.98 -3.43
CA THR A 145 4.68 -14.59 -4.58
C THR A 145 3.43 -13.79 -4.92
N LYS A 146 3.25 -13.45 -6.19
CA LYS A 146 2.13 -12.62 -6.66
C LYS A 146 1.02 -13.53 -7.18
N SER A 147 -0.22 -13.16 -6.95
CA SER A 147 -1.36 -13.78 -7.62
C SER A 147 -1.38 -13.42 -9.11
N GLU A 148 -2.19 -14.14 -9.90
CA GLU A 148 -2.40 -13.79 -11.30
C GLU A 148 -2.95 -12.37 -11.45
N TRP A 149 -3.88 -11.98 -10.57
CA TRP A 149 -4.45 -10.64 -10.56
C TRP A 149 -3.39 -9.57 -10.30
N GLU A 150 -2.50 -9.79 -9.33
CA GLU A 150 -1.41 -8.85 -9.04
C GLU A 150 -0.43 -8.73 -10.21
N ILE A 151 -0.10 -9.86 -10.86
CA ILE A 151 0.75 -9.86 -12.05
C ILE A 151 0.09 -9.08 -13.19
N ASP A 152 -1.22 -9.23 -13.40
CA ASP A 152 -1.95 -8.48 -14.42
C ASP A 152 -1.95 -6.97 -14.14
N ARG A 153 -2.18 -6.55 -12.89
CA ARG A 153 -2.01 -5.13 -12.50
C ARG A 153 -0.58 -4.64 -12.73
N MET A 154 0.43 -5.47 -12.46
CA MET A 154 1.83 -5.13 -12.74
C MET A 154 2.10 -4.97 -14.24
N ARG A 155 1.49 -5.81 -15.09
CA ARG A 155 1.59 -5.69 -16.57
C ARG A 155 0.98 -4.39 -17.07
N GLU A 156 -0.20 -4.02 -16.57
CA GLU A 156 -0.86 -2.75 -16.88
C GLU A 156 0.02 -1.55 -16.46
N CYS A 157 0.57 -1.59 -15.24
CA CYS A 157 1.55 -0.60 -14.78
C CYS A 157 2.78 -0.52 -15.71
N GLY A 158 3.23 -1.65 -16.27
CA GLY A 158 4.32 -1.71 -17.24
C GLY A 158 3.99 -0.98 -18.55
N LEU A 159 2.75 -1.08 -19.04
CA LEU A 159 2.29 -0.35 -20.23
C LEU A 159 2.26 1.17 -19.98
N ILE A 160 1.85 1.60 -18.78
CA ILE A 160 1.92 3.02 -18.37
C ILE A 160 3.37 3.49 -18.33
N GLN A 161 4.27 2.69 -17.73
CA GLN A 161 5.70 3.01 -17.68
C GLN A 161 6.33 3.12 -19.08
N ARG A 162 5.93 2.27 -20.03
CA ARG A 162 6.39 2.41 -21.42
C ARG A 162 6.01 3.77 -22.00
N ARG A 163 4.76 4.20 -21.82
CA ARG A 163 4.28 5.52 -22.29
C ARG A 163 5.01 6.69 -21.64
N MET A 164 5.43 6.54 -20.38
CA MET A 164 6.27 7.56 -19.74
C MET A 164 7.64 7.67 -20.40
N PHE A 165 8.28 6.55 -20.72
CA PHE A 165 9.56 6.56 -21.43
C PHE A 165 9.42 7.14 -22.84
N GLU A 166 8.33 6.83 -23.55
CA GLU A 166 8.00 7.44 -24.84
C GLU A 166 7.85 8.97 -24.70
N ALA A 167 7.15 9.46 -23.67
CA ALA A 167 7.02 10.91 -23.43
C ALA A 167 8.35 11.59 -23.10
N ILE A 168 9.24 10.92 -22.36
CA ILE A 168 10.61 11.41 -22.10
C ILE A 168 11.40 11.50 -23.41
N ASP A 169 11.32 10.48 -24.26
CA ASP A 169 12.05 10.43 -25.54
C ASP A 169 11.57 11.50 -26.53
N ASP A 170 10.25 11.69 -26.65
CA ASP A 170 9.65 12.71 -27.48
C ASP A 170 10.09 14.11 -27.05
N LEU A 171 10.00 14.40 -25.74
CA LEU A 171 10.36 15.71 -25.20
C LEU A 171 11.88 15.96 -25.32
N GLY A 172 12.69 14.96 -24.95
CA GLY A 172 14.15 15.04 -25.07
C GLY A 172 14.60 15.24 -26.52
N SER A 173 13.98 14.55 -27.47
CA SER A 173 14.28 14.68 -28.90
C SER A 173 13.85 16.03 -29.47
N ALA A 174 12.74 16.60 -29.00
CA ALA A 174 12.25 17.89 -29.49
C ALA A 174 13.11 19.08 -29.04
N PHE A 175 13.62 19.06 -27.80
CA PHE A 175 14.35 20.18 -27.21
C PHE A 175 15.88 20.00 -27.26
N GLY A 176 16.38 18.76 -27.20
CA GLY A 176 17.81 18.47 -27.22
C GLY A 176 18.58 19.08 -26.03
N GLU A 177 19.77 19.61 -26.28
CA GLU A 177 20.59 20.24 -25.25
C GLU A 177 19.89 21.46 -24.63
N GLY A 178 19.88 21.53 -23.30
CA GLY A 178 19.30 22.64 -22.54
C GLY A 178 17.99 22.30 -21.82
N ILE A 179 17.36 21.17 -22.15
CA ILE A 179 16.27 20.62 -21.34
C ILE A 179 16.79 20.12 -19.99
N THR A 180 16.04 20.39 -18.92
CA THR A 180 16.40 19.99 -17.56
C THR A 180 15.87 18.60 -17.19
N GLU A 181 16.51 17.94 -16.23
CA GLU A 181 16.06 16.67 -15.65
C GLU A 181 14.62 16.77 -15.11
N ILE A 182 14.28 17.89 -14.48
CA ILE A 182 12.95 18.14 -13.91
C ILE A 182 11.88 18.30 -15.00
N GLU A 183 12.18 18.93 -16.14
CA GLU A 183 11.24 19.05 -17.26
C GLU A 183 10.92 17.67 -17.87
N LEU A 184 11.93 16.82 -18.05
CA LEU A 184 11.73 15.45 -18.49
C LEU A 184 10.92 14.64 -17.46
N ALA A 185 11.20 14.84 -16.16
CA ALA A 185 10.49 14.14 -15.10
C ALA A 185 9.02 14.56 -15.02
N ALA A 186 8.73 15.84 -15.26
CA ALA A 186 7.37 16.37 -15.30
C ALA A 186 6.54 15.74 -16.42
N ALA A 187 7.10 15.55 -17.61
CA ALA A 187 6.40 14.88 -18.72
C ALA A 187 6.03 13.43 -18.40
N ALA A 188 6.92 12.70 -17.72
CA ALA A 188 6.64 11.34 -17.28
C ALA A 188 5.62 11.30 -16.11
N ASP A 189 5.65 12.26 -15.18
CA ASP A 189 4.63 12.33 -14.12
C ASP A 189 3.26 12.66 -14.70
N GLU A 190 3.16 13.54 -15.71
CA GLU A 190 1.90 13.85 -16.40
C GLU A 190 1.22 12.59 -16.92
N VAL A 191 1.97 11.72 -17.63
CA VAL A 191 1.46 10.42 -18.09
C VAL A 191 0.96 9.58 -16.93
N SER A 192 1.74 9.46 -15.84
CA SER A 192 1.33 8.67 -14.68
C SER A 192 0.05 9.20 -14.04
N ARG A 193 -0.07 10.53 -13.89
CA ARG A 193 -1.21 11.20 -13.25
C ARG A 193 -2.47 11.06 -14.07
N ALA A 194 -2.37 11.22 -15.38
CA ALA A 194 -3.49 11.02 -16.31
C ALA A 194 -4.04 9.59 -16.25
N GLU A 195 -3.16 8.61 -15.99
CA GLU A 195 -3.50 7.19 -15.85
C GLU A 195 -3.86 6.78 -14.40
N GLY A 196 -4.14 7.74 -13.52
CA GLY A 196 -4.67 7.48 -12.18
C GLY A 196 -3.63 7.27 -11.07
N PHE A 197 -2.35 7.56 -11.30
CA PHE A 197 -1.35 7.51 -10.23
C PHE A 197 -1.66 8.52 -9.12
N GLY A 198 -1.88 8.00 -7.90
CA GLY A 198 -2.28 8.80 -6.73
C GLY A 198 -1.20 9.70 -6.11
N GLY A 199 0.00 9.77 -6.70
CA GLY A 199 1.03 10.75 -6.33
C GLY A 199 2.00 10.36 -5.22
N MET A 200 1.94 9.15 -4.67
CA MET A 200 2.88 8.72 -3.63
C MET A 200 3.20 7.23 -3.75
N ILE A 201 4.50 6.91 -3.78
CA ILE A 201 4.99 5.53 -3.68
C ILE A 201 5.17 5.18 -2.20
N ARG A 202 4.58 4.08 -1.76
CA ARG A 202 4.72 3.60 -0.38
C ARG A 202 5.84 2.57 -0.31
N MET A 203 6.98 2.99 0.21
CA MET A 203 8.12 2.10 0.46
C MET A 203 7.97 1.40 1.81
N ARG A 204 8.58 0.21 1.89
CA ARG A 204 8.60 -0.61 3.12
C ARG A 204 9.68 -0.15 4.09
N LYS A 205 10.88 0.17 3.58
CA LYS A 205 12.05 0.52 4.39
C LYS A 205 11.82 1.91 4.99
N TRP A 206 11.98 2.06 6.29
CA TRP A 206 11.95 3.37 6.94
C TRP A 206 13.33 4.03 6.90
N PRO A 207 13.44 5.36 6.71
CA PRO A 207 12.44 6.32 6.23
C PRO A 207 12.57 6.51 4.71
N MET A 208 12.63 5.42 3.94
CA MET A 208 12.87 5.50 2.51
C MET A 208 11.64 6.05 1.81
N ASP A 209 11.82 7.13 1.06
CA ASP A 209 10.85 7.66 0.13
C ASP A 209 11.40 7.54 -1.30
N CYS A 210 10.51 7.50 -2.27
CA CYS A 210 10.84 7.35 -3.69
C CYS A 210 9.90 8.24 -4.51
N ASP A 211 10.50 9.10 -5.33
CA ASP A 211 9.75 9.89 -6.29
C ASP A 211 9.28 9.01 -7.46
N ARG A 212 8.16 9.39 -8.07
CA ARG A 212 7.56 8.61 -9.17
C ARG A 212 8.50 8.48 -10.37
N VAL A 213 9.25 9.55 -10.62
CA VAL A 213 10.17 9.69 -11.73
C VAL A 213 11.45 10.27 -11.17
N VAL A 214 12.57 9.61 -11.48
CA VAL A 214 13.91 10.08 -11.14
C VAL A 214 14.72 10.10 -12.44
N ILE A 215 15.29 11.25 -12.80
CA ILE A 215 16.09 11.44 -14.01
C ILE A 215 17.43 12.04 -13.63
N ALA A 216 18.51 11.35 -14.01
CA ALA A 216 19.86 11.81 -13.78
C ALA A 216 20.67 11.74 -15.08
N SER A 217 21.38 12.82 -15.38
CA SER A 217 22.14 13.05 -16.60
C SER A 217 23.61 13.41 -16.28
N GLY A 218 24.54 12.72 -16.97
CA GLY A 218 25.97 12.97 -16.79
C GLY A 218 26.44 12.78 -15.35
N SER A 219 27.09 13.80 -14.79
CA SER A 219 27.67 13.74 -13.45
C SER A 219 26.65 13.74 -12.32
N SER A 220 25.40 14.17 -12.55
CA SER A 220 24.36 14.18 -11.50
C SER A 220 24.03 12.77 -11.00
N GLY A 221 24.08 11.77 -11.89
CA GLY A 221 23.83 10.37 -11.54
C GLY A 221 24.87 9.74 -10.62
N ALA A 222 26.05 10.36 -10.49
CA ALA A 222 27.11 9.94 -9.58
C ALA A 222 27.02 10.60 -8.19
N ILE A 223 26.06 11.51 -7.97
CA ILE A 223 25.90 12.20 -6.69
C ILE A 223 25.16 11.27 -5.72
N PRO A 224 25.76 10.94 -4.57
CA PRO A 224 25.14 10.06 -3.59
C PRO A 224 23.94 10.74 -2.92
N SER A 225 22.91 9.95 -2.60
CA SER A 225 21.73 10.40 -1.87
C SER A 225 21.36 9.40 -0.77
N TYR A 226 20.27 9.70 -0.03
CA TYR A 226 19.73 8.79 0.97
C TYR A 226 19.09 7.54 0.37
N PHE A 227 18.84 7.54 -0.95
CA PHE A 227 18.15 6.46 -1.63
C PHE A 227 19.09 5.28 -1.84
N ASP A 228 18.65 4.10 -1.41
CA ASP A 228 19.44 2.87 -1.42
C ASP A 228 19.32 2.20 -2.81
N SER A 229 19.92 2.81 -3.82
CA SER A 229 19.91 2.32 -5.20
C SER A 229 21.24 2.55 -5.90
N ALA A 230 21.40 1.99 -7.09
CA ALA A 230 22.59 2.17 -7.93
C ALA A 230 22.74 3.61 -8.45
N ILE A 231 21.66 4.39 -8.48
CA ILE A 231 21.64 5.77 -8.99
C ILE A 231 21.09 6.69 -7.88
N GLY A 232 21.79 7.79 -7.65
CA GLY A 232 21.34 8.89 -6.80
C GLY A 232 20.84 10.06 -7.64
N GLY A 233 21.31 11.27 -7.34
CA GLY A 233 20.95 12.49 -8.06
C GLY A 233 21.26 13.72 -7.23
N SER A 234 21.54 14.86 -7.87
CA SER A 234 21.60 16.14 -7.15
C SER A 234 20.27 16.51 -6.52
N GLY A 235 19.19 16.13 -7.20
CA GLY A 235 17.84 16.52 -6.87
C GLY A 235 17.61 18.02 -6.94
N SER A 236 16.38 18.44 -6.60
CA SER A 236 15.99 19.85 -6.69
C SER A 236 16.43 20.68 -5.49
N ASN A 237 16.60 20.05 -4.32
CA ASN A 237 17.03 20.66 -3.07
C ASN A 237 17.45 19.57 -2.05
N PRO A 238 18.11 19.93 -0.92
CA PRO A 238 18.59 18.92 0.05
C PRO A 238 17.53 18.00 0.66
N MET A 239 16.24 18.37 0.66
CA MET A 239 15.14 17.48 1.10
C MET A 239 14.65 16.56 -0.01
N ALA A 240 14.83 16.94 -1.27
CA ALA A 240 14.46 16.16 -2.46
C ALA A 240 15.73 15.84 -3.25
N ALA A 241 16.60 15.03 -2.64
CA ALA A 241 17.92 14.64 -3.16
C ALA A 241 17.85 13.43 -4.12
N LEU A 242 16.75 13.32 -4.87
CA LEU A 242 16.56 12.38 -5.97
C LEU A 242 16.43 13.23 -7.24
N GLY A 243 17.23 12.92 -8.26
CA GLY A 243 17.31 13.67 -9.53
C GLY A 243 16.03 13.62 -10.32
#